data_AF-A0A2S8V5X7-F1
#
_entry.id   AF-A0A2S8V5X7-F1
#
_cell.length_a   1.000
_cell.length_b   1.000
_cell.length_c   1.000
_cell.angle_alpha   90.00
_cell.angle_beta   90.00
_cell.angle_gamma   90.00
#
_symmetry.space_group_name_H-M   'P 1'
#
loop_
_entity.id
_entity.type
_entity.pdbx_description
1 polymer ?
#
loop_
_entity_poly.entity_id
_entity_poly.type
_entity_poly.pdbx_seq_one_letter_code
_entity_poly.pdbx_strand_id
1 'polypeptide(L)'
;MNLSILKRIALIGLCLVLAACGRAPDTDALRADVERGLNATYGQGVFRIAELTRMGSAADSNAPPGETRRVVYYDVELDLGRDIALGAWDQPGAASLVTLLGAGPRSISGVKSGGNQTGDRIVAHASAIYRQEGDAWKLVTPAGFKAAEAPSLDTGAPPPVTQQLLDTLDQITHSVAYSASSTAQHVVQQELERSVSRINGRLARMQRGYPLAGGPDRGEYVAFARALAAVGRARQIRVTPLITGGGAENIALLRNGDAVVGLAQADTARLAYEGRGPFAAQGPFVGLRALGSLYPELVHIVVRDDPALRGVRDLKGKTIALGPEGSAVRATLEAVLAAHGLQAGRDYKVADTPFAASLPALNAGTVDAAAQVIGVPATPLRDALTQAQLKLLPLDPAAIKTLAAPESGLIPLEIAAGTYPNQSAPIPTIGTAALLLTTADLTRDEALVVVRAVYQTGQDLLAAGSPQGAQVSVANARRGLTVPLHDGAEEGLALLEHAKPR
;
A
#
# COMPACT_ATOMS: atom_id res chain seq x y z
N MET A 1 -12.62 68.23 23.24
CA MET A 1 -12.39 66.77 23.28
C MET A 1 -11.30 66.46 22.26
N ASN A 2 -10.10 66.09 22.71
CA ASN A 2 -8.88 66.13 21.89
C ASN A 2 -8.88 65.08 20.76
N LEU A 3 -8.61 65.54 19.54
CA LEU A 3 -8.54 64.74 18.30
C LEU A 3 -7.53 63.57 18.38
N SER A 4 -6.55 63.64 19.29
CA SER A 4 -5.58 62.56 19.51
C SER A 4 -6.14 61.36 20.29
N ILE A 5 -7.12 61.58 21.18
CA ILE A 5 -7.80 60.51 21.92
C ILE A 5 -8.74 59.75 20.99
N LEU A 6 -9.46 60.48 20.12
CA LEU A 6 -10.34 59.88 19.12
C LEU A 6 -9.54 59.03 18.10
N LYS A 7 -8.35 59.49 17.67
CA LYS A 7 -7.45 58.71 16.81
C LYS A 7 -6.88 57.47 17.50
N ARG A 8 -6.56 57.53 18.80
CA ARG A 8 -6.11 56.36 19.56
C ARG A 8 -7.22 55.34 19.79
N ILE A 9 -8.44 55.78 20.05
CA ILE A 9 -9.62 54.90 20.17
C ILE A 9 -9.98 54.30 18.80
N ALA A 10 -9.88 55.07 17.71
CA ALA A 10 -10.07 54.56 16.36
C ALA A 10 -8.97 53.58 15.94
N LEU A 11 -7.71 53.77 16.36
CA LEU A 11 -6.61 52.85 16.09
C LEU A 11 -6.71 51.56 16.93
N ILE A 12 -7.13 51.66 18.20
CA ILE A 12 -7.41 50.50 19.06
C ILE A 12 -8.65 49.74 18.55
N GLY A 13 -9.68 50.46 18.11
CA GLY A 13 -10.86 49.89 17.45
C GLY A 13 -10.52 49.22 16.12
N LEU A 14 -9.63 49.81 15.31
CA LEU A 14 -9.16 49.22 14.06
C LEU A 14 -8.27 48.00 14.31
N CYS A 15 -7.43 48.00 15.35
CA CYS A 15 -6.65 46.83 15.77
C CYS A 15 -7.52 45.71 16.37
N LEU A 16 -8.62 46.05 17.06
CA LEU A 16 -9.60 45.07 17.57
C LEU A 16 -10.50 44.51 16.45
N VAL A 17 -10.84 45.31 15.45
CA VAL A 17 -11.60 44.86 14.26
C VAL A 17 -10.71 44.05 13.31
N LEU A 18 -9.40 44.31 13.23
CA LEU A 18 -8.43 43.47 12.52
C LEU A 18 -8.08 42.17 13.27
N ALA A 19 -8.40 42.06 14.56
CA ALA A 19 -8.22 40.83 15.33
C ALA A 19 -9.39 39.83 15.20
N ALA A 20 -10.54 40.26 14.66
CA ALA A 20 -11.77 39.48 14.59
C ALA A 20 -12.05 38.81 13.23
N CYS A 21 -11.09 38.82 12.30
CA CYS A 21 -11.21 38.14 11.01
C CYS A 21 -10.41 36.81 11.00
N GLY A 22 -11.11 35.68 11.12
CA GLY A 22 -10.71 34.38 10.56
C GLY A 22 -9.38 33.77 11.02
N ARG A 23 -9.06 33.81 12.32
CA ARG A 23 -7.87 33.14 12.86
C ARG A 23 -8.06 31.63 12.87
N ALA A 24 -7.22 30.90 12.13
CA ALA A 24 -7.08 29.44 12.20
C ALA A 24 -6.76 28.98 13.65
N PRO A 25 -6.93 27.69 14.00
CA PRO A 25 -6.67 27.20 15.35
C PRO A 25 -5.24 27.52 15.82
N ASP A 26 -5.12 27.80 17.11
CA ASP A 26 -3.85 28.04 17.78
C ASP A 26 -3.08 26.74 18.05
N THR A 27 -1.85 26.88 18.54
CA THR A 27 -0.93 25.75 18.76
C THR A 27 -1.45 24.80 19.85
N ASP A 28 -2.17 25.31 20.85
CA ASP A 28 -2.68 24.49 21.97
C ASP A 28 -3.87 23.64 21.53
N ALA A 29 -4.79 24.21 20.76
CA ALA A 29 -5.89 23.47 20.14
C ALA A 29 -5.37 22.37 19.20
N LEU A 30 -4.37 22.69 18.36
CA LEU A 30 -3.71 21.73 17.48
C LEU A 30 -3.05 20.59 18.27
N ARG A 31 -2.30 20.90 19.32
CA ARG A 31 -1.68 19.91 20.20
C ARG A 31 -2.71 18.98 20.81
N ALA A 32 -3.79 19.54 21.38
CA ALA A 32 -4.84 18.75 22.02
C ALA A 32 -5.53 17.80 21.03
N ASP A 33 -5.74 18.22 19.78
CA ASP A 33 -6.32 17.37 18.75
C ASP A 33 -5.39 16.24 18.30
N VAL A 34 -4.09 16.52 18.11
CA VAL A 34 -3.08 15.50 17.79
C VAL A 34 -2.95 14.48 18.93
N GLU A 35 -2.88 14.94 20.19
CA GLU A 35 -2.84 14.05 21.36
C GLU A 35 -4.10 13.18 21.44
N ARG A 36 -5.28 13.76 21.22
CA ARG A 36 -6.55 13.02 21.24
C ARG A 36 -6.57 11.94 20.16
N GLY A 37 -6.12 12.26 18.94
CA GLY A 37 -6.00 11.30 17.85
C GLY A 37 -5.04 10.16 18.17
N LEU A 38 -3.83 10.48 18.66
CA LEU A 38 -2.81 9.50 19.03
C LEU A 38 -3.32 8.56 20.11
N ASN A 39 -3.93 9.12 21.17
CA ASN A 39 -4.49 8.34 22.26
C ASN A 39 -5.69 7.48 21.85
N ALA A 40 -6.54 7.97 20.95
CA ALA A 40 -7.68 7.23 20.44
C ALA A 40 -7.25 6.05 19.54
N THR A 41 -6.17 6.24 18.77
CA THR A 41 -5.71 5.24 17.79
C THR A 41 -4.78 4.22 18.44
N TYR A 42 -3.79 4.66 19.22
CA TYR A 42 -2.73 3.80 19.75
C TYR A 42 -2.86 3.50 21.24
N GLY A 43 -3.83 4.11 21.91
CA GLY A 43 -3.98 4.03 23.36
C GLY A 43 -3.10 5.02 24.11
N GLN A 44 -3.47 5.31 25.36
CA GLN A 44 -2.77 6.29 26.17
C GLN A 44 -1.32 5.89 26.47
N GLY A 45 -0.41 6.87 26.47
CA GLY A 45 0.97 6.71 26.89
C GLY A 45 1.88 5.95 25.92
N VAL A 46 1.41 5.62 24.70
CA VAL A 46 2.28 5.08 23.63
C VAL A 46 3.11 6.18 22.99
N PHE A 47 2.46 7.24 22.50
CA PHE A 47 3.11 8.42 21.95
C PHE A 47 2.95 9.59 22.90
N ARG A 48 4.07 10.26 23.20
CA ARG A 48 4.07 11.54 23.93
C ARG A 48 4.59 12.63 23.00
N ILE A 49 3.85 13.74 22.88
CA ILE A 49 4.33 14.89 22.11
C ILE A 49 5.45 15.57 22.90
N ALA A 50 6.69 15.40 22.45
CA ALA A 50 7.86 16.07 23.00
C ALA A 50 7.86 17.55 22.62
N GLU A 51 7.62 17.82 21.33
CA GLU A 51 7.55 19.17 20.77
C GLU A 51 6.48 19.22 19.68
N LEU A 52 5.78 20.36 19.57
CA LEU A 52 4.87 20.64 18.47
C LEU A 52 4.91 22.12 18.15
N THR A 53 5.27 22.43 16.91
CA THR A 53 5.51 23.80 16.45
C THR A 53 4.65 24.10 15.24
N ARG A 54 3.70 25.03 15.40
CA ARG A 54 2.82 25.49 14.33
C ARG A 54 3.59 26.41 13.38
N MET A 55 3.68 26.03 12.10
CA MET A 55 4.43 26.78 11.08
C MET A 55 3.59 27.83 10.35
N GLY A 56 2.27 27.65 10.28
CA GLY A 56 1.39 28.57 9.58
C GLY A 56 0.07 27.94 9.17
N SER A 57 -0.75 28.69 8.44
CA SER A 57 -1.99 28.16 7.88
C SER A 57 -2.36 28.80 6.55
N ALA A 58 -2.95 28.02 5.65
CA ALA A 58 -3.45 28.46 4.35
C ALA A 58 -4.96 28.17 4.23
N ALA A 59 -5.64 28.82 3.28
CA ALA A 59 -6.99 28.38 2.89
C ALA A 59 -6.89 27.00 2.21
N ASP A 60 -7.84 26.11 2.48
CA ASP A 60 -7.93 24.83 1.78
C ASP A 60 -8.56 25.05 0.40
N SER A 61 -7.73 24.92 -0.64
CA SER A 61 -8.17 25.06 -2.04
C SER A 61 -9.17 23.98 -2.49
N ASN A 62 -9.30 22.89 -1.73
CA ASN A 62 -10.25 21.81 -2.00
C ASN A 62 -11.48 21.88 -1.08
N ALA A 63 -11.72 23.02 -0.42
CA ALA A 63 -12.88 23.20 0.43
C ALA A 63 -14.19 22.97 -0.38
N PRO A 64 -15.13 22.16 0.12
CA PRO A 64 -16.45 22.03 -0.50
C PRO A 64 -17.15 23.40 -0.61
N PRO A 65 -17.99 23.61 -1.64
CA PRO A 65 -18.77 24.84 -1.77
C PRO A 65 -19.57 25.14 -0.49
N GLY A 66 -19.41 26.35 0.05
CA GLY A 66 -20.08 26.78 1.28
C GLY A 66 -19.35 26.45 2.58
N GLU A 67 -18.20 25.75 2.54
CA GLU A 67 -17.37 25.52 3.71
C GLU A 67 -16.14 26.44 3.74
N THR A 68 -15.86 27.05 4.91
CA THR A 68 -14.58 27.71 5.16
C THR A 68 -13.61 26.71 5.79
N ARG A 69 -12.63 26.24 5.02
CA ARG A 69 -11.57 25.33 5.50
C ARG A 69 -10.18 25.98 5.49
N ARG A 70 -9.34 25.59 6.45
CA ARG A 70 -7.94 26.00 6.59
C ARG A 70 -7.04 24.77 6.71
N VAL A 71 -5.91 24.78 6.02
CA VAL A 71 -4.82 23.82 6.25
C VAL A 71 -3.84 24.47 7.24
N VAL A 72 -3.55 23.80 8.35
CA VAL A 72 -2.57 24.22 9.36
C VAL A 72 -1.34 23.33 9.23
N TYR A 73 -0.17 23.92 9.01
CA TYR A 73 1.10 23.21 8.87
C TYR A 73 1.85 23.22 10.20
N TYR A 74 2.45 22.09 10.57
CA TYR A 74 3.16 21.96 11.84
C TYR A 74 4.25 20.89 11.80
N ASP A 75 5.23 21.08 12.67
CA ASP A 75 6.24 20.08 13.00
C ASP A 75 5.90 19.43 14.33
N VAL A 76 6.15 18.13 14.45
CA VAL A 76 5.90 17.39 15.68
C VAL A 76 7.02 16.38 15.95
N GLU A 77 7.46 16.33 17.20
CA GLU A 77 8.34 15.29 17.74
C GLU A 77 7.56 14.43 18.73
N LEU A 78 7.57 13.12 18.52
CA LEU A 78 6.93 12.12 19.36
C LEU A 78 7.98 11.25 20.03
N ASP A 79 7.97 11.20 21.35
CA ASP A 79 8.72 10.20 22.12
C ASP A 79 7.83 8.97 22.35
N LEU A 80 8.42 7.77 22.27
CA LEU A 80 7.71 6.54 22.56
C LEU A 80 7.81 6.21 24.05
N GLY A 81 6.64 6.22 24.71
CA GLY A 81 6.51 5.85 26.11
C GLY A 81 6.39 4.34 26.35
N ARG A 82 6.07 3.57 25.29
CA ARG A 82 5.98 2.11 25.31
C ARG A 82 6.36 1.53 23.95
N ASP A 83 6.80 0.28 23.95
CA ASP A 83 7.09 -0.48 22.74
C ASP A 83 5.81 -0.68 21.91
N ILE A 84 5.94 -0.54 20.58
CA ILE A 84 4.81 -0.68 19.64
C ILE A 84 5.24 -1.32 18.32
N ALA A 85 4.48 -2.32 17.87
CA ALA A 85 4.65 -2.98 16.59
C ALA A 85 3.99 -2.20 15.45
N LEU A 86 4.67 -1.19 14.90
CA LEU A 86 4.14 -0.36 13.81
C LEU A 86 4.06 -1.06 12.44
N GLY A 87 4.56 -2.29 12.32
CA GLY A 87 4.41 -3.15 11.13
C GLY A 87 3.32 -4.22 11.25
N ALA A 88 2.51 -4.23 12.32
CA ALA A 88 1.44 -5.20 12.50
C ALA A 88 0.30 -5.02 11.48
N TRP A 89 -0.36 -6.12 11.08
CA TRP A 89 -1.47 -6.12 10.10
C TRP A 89 -2.86 -5.99 10.75
N ASP A 90 -2.95 -6.25 12.05
CA ASP A 90 -4.18 -6.37 12.83
C ASP A 90 -4.30 -5.33 13.95
N GLN A 91 -3.38 -4.37 13.99
CA GLN A 91 -3.39 -3.24 14.90
C GLN A 91 -2.95 -1.98 14.16
N PRO A 92 -3.26 -0.76 14.67
CA PRO A 92 -2.82 0.48 14.06
C PRO A 92 -1.31 0.49 13.84
N GLY A 93 -0.89 0.59 12.58
CA GLY A 93 0.51 0.59 12.17
C GLY A 93 1.03 1.97 11.81
N ALA A 94 2.23 2.04 11.25
CA ALA A 94 2.90 3.27 10.80
C ALA A 94 2.06 4.10 9.82
N ALA A 95 1.28 3.45 8.95
CA ALA A 95 0.48 4.15 7.96
C ALA A 95 -0.74 4.86 8.57
N SER A 96 -1.28 4.34 9.67
CA SER A 96 -2.28 5.05 10.50
C SER A 96 -1.67 6.28 11.14
N LEU A 97 -0.40 6.24 11.56
CA LEU A 97 0.31 7.37 12.17
C LEU A 97 0.52 8.49 11.15
N VAL A 98 0.96 8.12 9.94
CA VAL A 98 1.11 9.05 8.80
C VAL A 98 -0.22 9.75 8.50
N THR A 99 -1.31 8.99 8.45
CA THR A 99 -2.64 9.52 8.17
C THR A 99 -3.14 10.44 9.28
N LEU A 100 -3.00 10.02 10.53
CA LEU A 100 -3.41 10.77 11.72
C LEU A 100 -2.70 12.12 11.81
N LEU A 101 -1.40 12.13 11.54
CA LEU A 101 -0.60 13.36 11.54
C LEU A 101 -0.81 14.18 10.26
N GLY A 102 -1.44 13.64 9.21
CA GLY A 102 -1.46 14.30 7.91
C GLY A 102 -0.08 14.57 7.34
N ALA A 103 0.86 13.69 7.65
CA ALA A 103 2.19 13.70 7.09
C ALA A 103 2.16 13.01 5.71
N GLY A 104 3.03 13.44 4.81
CA GLY A 104 3.40 12.64 3.66
C GLY A 104 4.33 11.49 4.09
N PRO A 105 4.43 10.40 3.30
CA PRO A 105 5.33 9.29 3.62
C PRO A 105 6.81 9.71 3.75
N ARG A 106 7.21 10.76 3.02
CA ARG A 106 8.57 11.33 3.05
C ARG A 106 8.79 12.37 4.16
N SER A 107 7.71 12.80 4.82
CA SER A 107 7.76 13.87 5.81
C SER A 107 7.65 13.33 7.23
N ILE A 108 7.77 12.02 7.41
CA ILE A 108 7.91 11.35 8.71
C ILE A 108 9.21 10.55 8.74
N SER A 109 9.88 10.54 9.89
CA SER A 109 11.14 9.83 10.10
C SER A 109 11.19 9.21 11.48
N GLY A 110 12.04 8.18 11.67
CA GLY A 110 12.16 7.47 12.94
C GLY A 110 11.24 6.25 13.09
N VAL A 111 10.33 6.01 12.15
CA VAL A 111 9.47 4.81 12.13
C VAL A 111 10.26 3.58 11.68
N LYS A 112 10.20 2.49 12.45
CA LYS A 112 10.92 1.23 12.19
C LYS A 112 9.94 0.12 11.74
N SER A 113 10.32 -0.64 10.72
CA SER A 113 9.49 -1.72 10.12
C SER A 113 9.17 -2.90 11.07
N GLY A 114 10.03 -3.16 12.06
CA GLY A 114 9.78 -4.14 13.12
C GLY A 114 8.99 -3.58 14.31
N GLY A 115 8.59 -2.30 14.25
CA GLY A 115 8.13 -1.56 15.41
C GLY A 115 9.24 -0.77 16.10
N ASN A 116 8.83 0.12 16.98
CA ASN A 116 9.70 1.01 17.72
C ASN A 116 9.63 0.70 19.21
N GLN A 117 10.70 1.02 19.93
CA GLN A 117 10.88 0.74 21.35
C GLN A 117 10.74 2.01 22.20
N THR A 118 10.52 1.81 23.49
CA THR A 118 10.50 2.89 24.48
C THR A 118 11.78 3.72 24.40
N GLY A 119 11.64 5.04 24.29
CA GLY A 119 12.76 5.98 24.11
C GLY A 119 13.13 6.28 22.66
N ASP A 120 12.59 5.53 21.68
CA ASP A 120 12.69 5.95 20.27
C ASP A 120 11.93 7.27 20.05
N ARG A 121 12.40 8.04 19.06
CA ARG A 121 11.79 9.31 18.63
C ARG A 121 11.33 9.25 17.18
N ILE A 122 10.14 9.79 16.93
CA ILE A 122 9.57 9.98 15.59
C ILE A 122 9.39 11.48 15.36
N VAL A 123 9.83 11.96 14.20
CA VAL A 123 9.69 13.36 13.80
C VAL A 123 8.87 13.43 12.53
N ALA A 124 7.89 14.33 12.48
CA ALA A 124 7.06 14.53 11.30
C ALA A 124 6.83 16.01 10.98
N HIS A 125 6.92 16.35 9.69
CA HIS A 125 6.32 17.55 9.10
C HIS A 125 4.94 17.18 8.59
N ALA A 126 3.94 17.90 9.08
CA ALA A 126 2.56 17.44 9.08
C ALA A 126 1.59 18.57 8.73
N SER A 127 0.36 18.18 8.42
CA SER A 127 -0.70 19.13 8.12
C SER A 127 -2.03 18.66 8.69
N ALA A 128 -2.84 19.59 9.18
CA ALA A 128 -4.17 19.34 9.71
C ALA A 128 -5.16 20.28 9.00
N ILE A 129 -6.29 19.75 8.52
CA ILE A 129 -7.33 20.59 7.92
C ILE A 129 -8.33 20.93 9.02
N TYR A 130 -8.84 22.15 9.02
CA TYR A 130 -9.86 22.59 9.96
C TYR A 130 -11.01 23.23 9.20
N ARG A 131 -12.24 22.89 9.58
CA ARG A 131 -13.45 23.55 9.10
C ARG A 131 -13.96 24.50 10.17
N GLN A 132 -14.38 25.69 9.74
CA GLN A 132 -15.00 26.65 10.61
C GLN A 132 -16.46 26.24 10.91
N GLU A 133 -16.79 26.11 12.19
CA GLU A 133 -18.14 25.87 12.71
C GLU A 133 -18.48 27.01 13.69
N GLY A 134 -19.15 28.06 13.19
CA GLY A 134 -19.36 29.29 13.96
C GLY A 134 -18.04 30.03 14.24
N ASP A 135 -17.76 30.27 15.51
CA ASP A 135 -16.48 30.85 15.97
C ASP A 135 -15.41 29.78 16.28
N ALA A 136 -15.76 28.49 16.19
CA ALA A 136 -14.85 27.39 16.49
C ALA A 136 -14.26 26.77 15.21
N TRP A 137 -13.09 26.16 15.36
CA TRP A 137 -12.50 25.33 14.32
C TRP A 137 -12.56 23.88 14.75
N LYS A 138 -13.08 23.04 13.86
CA LYS A 138 -13.15 21.60 14.06
C LYS A 138 -12.14 20.92 13.15
N LEU A 139 -11.31 20.05 13.73
CA LEU A 139 -10.37 19.25 12.96
C LEU A 139 -11.14 18.43 11.92
N VAL A 140 -10.68 18.53 10.69
CA VAL A 140 -11.09 17.76 9.53
C VAL A 140 -9.86 16.98 9.09
N THR A 141 -9.97 15.67 9.06
CA THR A 141 -8.81 14.80 8.83
C THR A 141 -8.13 15.16 7.50
N PRO A 142 -6.79 15.28 7.48
CA PRO A 142 -6.05 15.90 6.39
C PRO A 142 -6.19 15.18 5.04
N ALA A 143 -6.17 15.98 3.97
CA ALA A 143 -6.09 15.50 2.59
C ALA A 143 -4.70 14.91 2.33
N GLY A 144 -4.65 13.78 1.64
CA GLY A 144 -3.40 13.10 1.33
C GLY A 144 -2.38 13.92 0.58
N PHE A 145 -1.12 13.71 0.93
CA PHE A 145 0.04 14.28 0.25
C PHE A 145 0.07 13.95 -1.26
N LYS A 146 0.33 14.97 -2.10
CA LYS A 146 0.64 14.85 -3.54
C LYS A 146 2.13 15.18 -3.76
N ALA A 147 2.88 14.29 -4.40
CA ALA A 147 4.29 14.50 -4.73
C ALA A 147 4.49 15.14 -6.12
N ALA A 148 5.54 15.96 -6.28
CA ALA A 148 6.07 16.44 -7.56
C ALA A 148 7.38 15.71 -7.96
N GLU A 149 7.64 15.61 -9.27
CA GLU A 149 8.75 14.87 -9.89
C GLU A 149 10.08 15.66 -9.96
N ALA A 150 11.20 14.92 -9.95
CA ALA A 150 12.55 15.44 -10.21
C ALA A 150 13.43 14.43 -11.00
N PRO A 151 14.46 14.90 -11.75
CA PRO A 151 14.99 14.25 -12.96
C PRO A 151 16.18 13.28 -12.76
N SER A 152 16.52 12.60 -13.87
CA SER A 152 17.49 11.49 -14.03
C SER A 152 18.97 11.88 -14.03
N LEU A 153 19.84 10.95 -13.59
CA LEU A 153 21.29 11.01 -13.79
C LEU A 153 21.85 9.75 -14.46
N ASP A 154 22.76 10.04 -15.37
CA ASP A 154 23.58 9.20 -16.25
C ASP A 154 24.70 8.47 -15.47
N THR A 155 25.13 7.29 -15.92
CA THR A 155 26.27 6.56 -15.31
C THR A 155 27.15 5.95 -16.41
N GLY A 156 28.34 6.53 -16.62
CA GLY A 156 29.32 6.09 -17.61
C GLY A 156 30.35 5.04 -17.12
N ALA A 157 30.54 4.01 -17.98
CA ALA A 157 31.72 3.17 -18.32
C ALA A 157 32.42 2.27 -17.25
N PRO A 158 33.23 1.20 -17.59
CA PRO A 158 33.53 0.42 -18.85
C PRO A 158 33.50 -1.17 -18.70
N PRO A 159 33.86 -2.02 -19.70
CA PRO A 159 33.63 -3.51 -19.77
C PRO A 159 34.93 -4.41 -19.73
N PRO A 160 34.91 -5.76 -19.97
CA PRO A 160 34.33 -6.85 -19.15
C PRO A 160 35.23 -8.14 -18.94
N VAL A 161 34.80 -9.03 -18.04
CA VAL A 161 35.37 -10.38 -17.70
C VAL A 161 34.93 -11.50 -18.68
N THR A 162 34.26 -11.15 -19.78
CA THR A 162 33.50 -12.11 -20.62
C THR A 162 34.34 -13.05 -21.50
N GLN A 163 35.62 -12.74 -21.78
CA GLN A 163 36.45 -13.55 -22.68
C GLN A 163 36.84 -14.92 -22.07
N GLN A 164 37.27 -14.96 -20.80
CA GLN A 164 37.70 -16.20 -20.14
C GLN A 164 36.57 -17.23 -20.00
N LEU A 165 35.32 -16.77 -19.91
CA LEU A 165 34.14 -17.63 -19.79
C LEU A 165 33.77 -18.29 -21.12
N LEU A 166 33.99 -17.61 -22.25
CA LEU A 166 33.75 -18.16 -23.58
C LEU A 166 34.79 -19.25 -23.92
N ASP A 167 36.06 -19.03 -23.59
CA ASP A 167 37.13 -20.01 -23.82
C ASP A 167 36.93 -21.30 -22.98
N THR A 168 36.34 -21.17 -21.78
CA THR A 168 36.06 -22.32 -20.91
C THR A 168 34.86 -23.13 -21.42
N LEU A 169 33.83 -22.48 -21.97
CA LEU A 169 32.69 -23.17 -22.60
C LEU A 169 33.12 -23.94 -23.86
N ASP A 170 34.08 -23.41 -24.61
CA ASP A 170 34.64 -24.06 -25.80
C ASP A 170 35.45 -25.33 -25.42
N GLN A 171 36.16 -25.31 -24.29
CA GLN A 171 36.82 -26.50 -23.75
C GLN A 171 35.85 -27.57 -23.21
N ILE A 172 34.72 -27.15 -22.62
CA ILE A 172 33.71 -28.08 -22.10
C ILE A 172 32.99 -28.80 -23.24
N THR A 173 32.61 -28.09 -24.31
CA THR A 173 31.97 -28.71 -25.48
C THR A 173 32.87 -29.74 -26.19
N HIS A 174 34.20 -29.59 -26.09
CA HIS A 174 35.17 -30.55 -26.65
C HIS A 174 35.55 -31.71 -25.70
N SER A 175 35.19 -31.66 -24.42
CA SER A 175 35.55 -32.68 -23.42
C SER A 175 34.41 -33.64 -23.06
N VAL A 176 33.17 -33.37 -23.51
CA VAL A 176 32.08 -34.34 -23.44
C VAL A 176 32.31 -35.42 -24.50
N ALA A 177 32.68 -36.62 -24.08
CA ALA A 177 32.93 -37.75 -24.96
C ALA A 177 31.75 -37.98 -25.92
N TYR A 178 32.04 -37.82 -27.22
CA TYR A 178 31.13 -38.10 -28.33
C TYR A 178 30.68 -39.58 -28.26
N SER A 179 29.50 -39.84 -27.69
CA SER A 179 28.85 -41.15 -27.79
C SER A 179 27.33 -41.04 -28.00
N ALA A 180 26.96 -41.18 -29.29
CA ALA A 180 25.84 -41.98 -29.81
C ALA A 180 24.40 -41.75 -29.30
N SER A 181 23.76 -40.66 -29.72
CA SER A 181 22.42 -40.65 -30.37
C SER A 181 22.01 -39.21 -30.70
N SER A 182 21.22 -38.99 -31.75
CA SER A 182 20.66 -37.66 -32.08
C SER A 182 19.85 -37.09 -30.91
N THR A 183 19.20 -37.95 -30.13
CA THR A 183 18.51 -37.58 -28.88
C THR A 183 19.46 -37.01 -27.84
N ALA A 184 20.61 -37.65 -27.59
CA ALA A 184 21.59 -37.15 -26.62
C ALA A 184 22.20 -35.80 -27.07
N GLN A 185 22.48 -35.64 -28.36
CA GLN A 185 22.94 -34.37 -28.94
C GLN A 185 21.89 -33.26 -28.81
N HIS A 186 20.62 -33.59 -29.08
CA HIS A 186 19.51 -32.64 -28.94
C HIS A 186 19.31 -32.20 -27.49
N VAL A 187 19.43 -33.13 -26.52
CA VAL A 187 19.34 -32.80 -25.09
C VAL A 187 20.49 -31.87 -24.66
N VAL A 188 21.73 -32.18 -25.04
CA VAL A 188 22.89 -31.33 -24.71
C VAL A 188 22.74 -29.94 -25.33
N GLN A 189 22.33 -29.85 -26.59
CA GLN A 189 22.07 -28.59 -27.27
C GLN A 189 20.98 -27.79 -26.54
N GLN A 190 19.87 -28.43 -26.18
CA GLN A 190 18.76 -27.79 -25.47
C GLN A 190 19.19 -27.25 -24.10
N GLU A 191 20.00 -27.99 -23.33
CA GLU A 191 20.51 -27.51 -22.04
C GLU A 191 21.51 -26.37 -22.19
N LEU A 192 22.37 -26.39 -23.22
CA LEU A 192 23.29 -25.29 -23.52
C LEU A 192 22.53 -24.03 -23.94
N GLU A 193 21.54 -24.14 -24.82
CA GLU A 193 20.68 -23.02 -25.24
C GLU A 193 19.92 -22.41 -24.05
N ARG A 194 19.35 -23.26 -23.17
CA ARG A 194 18.74 -22.80 -21.92
C ARG A 194 19.76 -22.09 -21.03
N SER A 195 20.96 -22.64 -20.89
CA SER A 195 22.02 -22.07 -20.05
C SER A 195 22.47 -20.71 -20.57
N VAL A 196 22.71 -20.58 -21.87
CA VAL A 196 23.07 -19.31 -22.52
C VAL A 196 21.94 -18.28 -22.40
N SER A 197 20.69 -18.68 -22.63
CA SER A 197 19.52 -17.82 -22.45
C SER A 197 19.40 -17.32 -21.00
N ARG A 198 19.60 -18.20 -20.01
CA ARG A 198 19.60 -17.82 -18.58
C ARG A 198 20.74 -16.88 -18.24
N ILE A 199 21.95 -17.12 -18.77
CA ILE A 199 23.11 -16.23 -18.57
C ILE A 199 22.81 -14.84 -19.15
N ASN A 200 22.35 -14.77 -20.40
CA ASN A 200 22.00 -13.51 -21.05
C ASN A 200 20.89 -12.77 -20.31
N GLY A 201 19.86 -13.48 -19.85
CA GLY A 201 18.80 -12.91 -19.03
C GLY A 201 19.32 -12.33 -17.70
N ARG A 202 20.22 -13.04 -17.02
CA ARG A 202 20.85 -12.55 -15.77
C ARG A 202 21.72 -11.32 -16.02
N LEU A 203 22.57 -11.36 -17.05
CA LEU A 203 23.41 -10.21 -17.43
C LEU A 203 22.55 -8.99 -17.79
N ALA A 204 21.45 -9.19 -18.53
CA ALA A 204 20.51 -8.14 -18.84
C ALA A 204 19.87 -7.55 -17.58
N ARG A 205 19.47 -8.38 -16.59
CA ARG A 205 18.93 -7.88 -15.31
C ARG A 205 19.98 -7.18 -14.45
N MET A 206 21.22 -7.62 -14.47
CA MET A 206 22.32 -6.91 -13.80
C MET A 206 22.56 -5.52 -14.40
N GLN A 207 22.46 -5.39 -15.73
CA GLN A 207 22.68 -4.12 -16.43
C GLN A 207 21.45 -3.19 -16.39
N ARG A 208 20.27 -3.74 -16.64
CA ARG A 208 19.01 -3.00 -16.89
C ARG A 208 18.02 -3.04 -15.73
N GLY A 209 18.28 -3.89 -14.73
CA GLY A 209 17.41 -4.11 -13.57
C GLY A 209 16.37 -5.21 -13.74
N TYR A 210 15.73 -5.57 -12.63
CA TYR A 210 14.62 -6.52 -12.56
C TYR A 210 13.31 -5.81 -12.90
N PRO A 211 12.64 -6.15 -14.01
CA PRO A 211 11.30 -5.64 -14.29
C PRO A 211 10.33 -6.11 -13.21
N LEU A 212 9.69 -5.16 -12.54
CA LEU A 212 8.75 -5.38 -11.46
C LEU A 212 7.36 -4.94 -11.89
N ALA A 213 6.50 -5.91 -12.19
CA ALA A 213 5.12 -5.68 -12.58
C ALA A 213 4.32 -5.11 -11.39
N GLY A 214 3.91 -3.84 -11.51
CA GLY A 214 3.28 -3.06 -10.45
C GLY A 214 1.78 -2.99 -10.59
N GLY A 215 1.25 -1.83 -10.97
CA GLY A 215 -0.19 -1.63 -11.13
C GLY A 215 -0.45 -0.32 -11.88
N PRO A 216 -1.69 0.18 -11.85
CA PRO A 216 -2.03 1.44 -12.51
C PRO A 216 -1.15 2.59 -12.00
N ASP A 217 -0.88 3.60 -12.83
CA ASP A 217 0.08 4.68 -12.55
C ASP A 217 -0.08 5.39 -11.19
N ARG A 218 -1.31 5.46 -10.68
CA ARG A 218 -1.67 6.06 -9.38
C ARG A 218 -2.11 5.04 -8.33
N GLY A 219 -1.78 3.77 -8.54
CA GLY A 219 -2.12 2.66 -7.66
C GLY A 219 -1.03 2.35 -6.62
N GLU A 220 -1.38 1.57 -5.61
CA GLU A 220 -0.48 1.23 -4.50
C GLU A 220 0.67 0.33 -4.93
N TYR A 221 0.42 -0.62 -5.85
CA TYR A 221 1.45 -1.53 -6.35
C TYR A 221 2.57 -0.80 -7.10
N VAL A 222 2.25 0.20 -7.93
CA VAL A 222 3.30 0.97 -8.62
C VAL A 222 4.01 1.93 -7.68
N ALA A 223 3.30 2.50 -6.68
CA ALA A 223 3.93 3.30 -5.63
C ALA A 223 4.95 2.46 -4.83
N PHE A 224 4.57 1.23 -4.48
CA PHE A 224 5.47 0.26 -3.85
C PHE A 224 6.66 -0.08 -4.74
N ALA A 225 6.42 -0.41 -6.02
CA ALA A 225 7.48 -0.74 -6.96
C ALA A 225 8.48 0.42 -7.16
N ARG A 226 7.99 1.66 -7.24
CA ARG A 226 8.83 2.88 -7.31
C ARG A 226 9.64 3.10 -6.04
N ALA A 227 9.04 2.90 -4.87
CA ALA A 227 9.75 2.98 -3.59
C ALA A 227 10.87 1.92 -3.52
N LEU A 228 10.59 0.68 -3.92
CA LEU A 228 11.60 -0.38 -3.98
C LEU A 228 12.70 -0.07 -4.99
N ALA A 229 12.38 0.52 -6.14
CA ALA A 229 13.39 0.95 -7.11
C ALA A 229 14.30 2.05 -6.56
N ALA A 230 13.76 3.00 -5.77
CA ALA A 230 14.55 4.03 -5.12
C ALA A 230 15.49 3.44 -4.06
N VAL A 231 14.98 2.58 -3.18
CA VAL A 231 15.77 1.91 -2.13
C VAL A 231 16.81 0.96 -2.72
N GLY A 232 16.44 0.22 -3.77
CA GLY A 232 17.31 -0.73 -4.45
C GLY A 232 18.55 -0.08 -5.06
N ARG A 233 18.42 1.12 -5.67
CA ARG A 233 19.56 1.84 -6.27
C ARG A 233 20.69 2.10 -5.27
N ALA A 234 20.36 2.48 -4.03
CA ALA A 234 21.34 2.71 -2.97
C ALA A 234 22.13 1.44 -2.59
N ARG A 235 21.60 0.26 -2.95
CA ARG A 235 22.17 -1.06 -2.66
C ARG A 235 22.67 -1.78 -3.91
N GLN A 236 22.81 -1.06 -5.03
CA GLN A 236 23.20 -1.61 -6.34
C GLN A 236 22.22 -2.66 -6.90
N ILE A 237 20.96 -2.64 -6.45
CA ILE A 237 19.87 -3.49 -6.95
C ILE A 237 18.98 -2.62 -7.83
N ARG A 238 19.08 -2.80 -9.15
CA ARG A 238 18.24 -2.05 -10.09
C ARG A 238 16.89 -2.75 -10.22
N VAL A 239 15.81 -2.09 -9.83
CA VAL A 239 14.43 -2.52 -10.09
C VAL A 239 13.80 -1.55 -11.08
N THR A 240 13.07 -2.08 -12.05
CA THR A 240 12.41 -1.29 -13.10
C THR A 240 10.90 -1.47 -12.94
N PRO A 241 10.20 -0.50 -12.31
CA PRO A 241 8.76 -0.58 -12.13
C PRO A 241 8.03 -0.57 -13.48
N LEU A 242 7.07 -1.48 -13.65
CA LEU A 242 6.18 -1.50 -14.81
C LEU A 242 4.78 -1.05 -14.38
N ILE A 243 4.18 -0.17 -15.17
CA ILE A 243 2.76 0.19 -15.05
C ILE A 243 1.94 -0.89 -15.74
N THR A 244 0.94 -1.42 -15.05
CA THR A 244 0.08 -2.52 -15.52
C THR A 244 -1.36 -2.30 -15.08
N GLY A 245 -2.27 -3.17 -15.48
CA GLY A 245 -3.64 -3.26 -14.99
C GLY A 245 -3.79 -3.92 -13.62
N GLY A 246 -2.73 -4.48 -13.04
CA GLY A 246 -2.71 -5.11 -11.71
C GLY A 246 -2.44 -6.62 -11.71
N GLY A 247 -2.84 -7.31 -10.64
CA GLY A 247 -2.36 -8.67 -10.31
C GLY A 247 -2.51 -9.73 -11.41
N ALA A 248 -3.65 -9.77 -12.12
CA ALA A 248 -3.86 -10.75 -13.19
C ALA A 248 -2.94 -10.52 -14.39
N GLU A 249 -2.75 -9.25 -14.79
CA GLU A 249 -1.79 -8.88 -15.83
C GLU A 249 -0.36 -9.13 -15.37
N ASN A 250 -0.03 -8.81 -14.12
CA ASN A 250 1.30 -9.06 -13.55
C ASN A 250 1.66 -10.55 -13.60
N ILE A 251 0.72 -11.43 -13.26
CA ILE A 251 0.91 -12.88 -13.35
C ILE A 251 1.09 -13.32 -14.81
N ALA A 252 0.35 -12.73 -15.76
CA ALA A 252 0.53 -13.01 -17.18
C ALA A 252 1.92 -12.58 -17.67
N LEU A 253 2.41 -11.40 -17.25
CA LEU A 253 3.77 -10.93 -17.54
C LEU A 253 4.84 -11.86 -16.93
N LEU A 254 4.62 -12.38 -15.71
CA LEU A 254 5.50 -13.39 -15.11
C LEU A 254 5.47 -14.71 -15.90
N ARG A 255 4.29 -15.15 -16.35
CA ARG A 255 4.11 -16.37 -17.14
C ARG A 255 4.80 -16.28 -18.50
N ASN A 256 4.77 -15.11 -19.13
CA ASN A 256 5.38 -14.87 -20.45
C ASN A 256 6.88 -14.56 -20.36
N GLY A 257 7.40 -14.26 -19.16
CA GLY A 257 8.79 -13.83 -18.96
C GLY A 257 9.05 -12.34 -19.25
N ASP A 258 7.99 -11.56 -19.50
CA ASP A 258 8.05 -10.10 -19.70
C ASP A 258 8.30 -9.35 -18.39
N ALA A 259 7.94 -9.97 -17.25
CA ALA A 259 8.31 -9.52 -15.92
C ALA A 259 9.04 -10.65 -15.16
N VAL A 260 9.94 -10.25 -14.28
CA VAL A 260 10.74 -11.19 -13.47
C VAL A 260 10.20 -11.26 -12.05
N VAL A 261 9.68 -10.13 -11.58
CA VAL A 261 8.99 -10.00 -10.30
C VAL A 261 7.66 -9.30 -10.56
N GLY A 262 6.63 -9.62 -9.80
CA GLY A 262 5.33 -8.96 -9.91
C GLY A 262 4.59 -8.91 -8.58
N LEU A 263 3.69 -7.93 -8.42
CA LEU A 263 2.78 -7.89 -7.28
C LEU A 263 1.43 -8.52 -7.64
N ALA A 264 0.86 -9.34 -6.78
CA ALA A 264 -0.54 -9.75 -6.91
C ALA A 264 -1.11 -10.16 -5.56
N GLN A 265 -2.44 -10.11 -5.45
CA GLN A 265 -3.15 -10.61 -4.28
C GLN A 265 -3.00 -12.14 -4.18
N ALA A 266 -2.95 -12.66 -2.95
CA ALA A 266 -2.74 -14.08 -2.70
C ALA A 266 -3.86 -14.98 -3.26
N ASP A 267 -5.11 -14.60 -3.10
CA ASP A 267 -6.27 -15.24 -3.75
C ASP A 267 -6.13 -15.28 -5.28
N THR A 268 -5.70 -14.18 -5.90
CA THR A 268 -5.43 -14.13 -7.36
C THR A 268 -4.27 -15.05 -7.76
N ALA A 269 -3.17 -15.04 -7.00
CA ALA A 269 -2.01 -15.91 -7.23
C ALA A 269 -2.39 -17.39 -7.16
N ARG A 270 -3.30 -17.75 -6.24
CA ARG A 270 -3.81 -19.10 -6.10
C ARG A 270 -4.65 -19.54 -7.31
N LEU A 271 -5.56 -18.68 -7.75
CA LEU A 271 -6.36 -18.95 -8.96
C LEU A 271 -5.46 -19.19 -10.18
N ALA A 272 -4.36 -18.44 -10.30
CA ALA A 272 -3.39 -18.65 -11.36
C ALA A 272 -2.62 -19.97 -11.21
N TYR A 273 -2.17 -20.28 -9.99
CA TYR A 273 -1.43 -21.51 -9.70
C TYR A 273 -2.28 -22.76 -9.99
N GLU A 274 -3.57 -22.72 -9.64
CA GLU A 274 -4.55 -23.80 -9.86
C GLU A 274 -5.15 -23.78 -11.28
N GLY A 275 -4.99 -22.70 -12.05
CA GLY A 275 -5.59 -22.57 -13.39
C GLY A 275 -7.11 -22.42 -13.37
N ARG A 276 -7.63 -21.62 -12.43
CA ARG A 276 -9.08 -21.41 -12.21
C ARG A 276 -9.49 -19.96 -12.43
N GLY A 277 -10.80 -19.72 -12.47
CA GLY A 277 -11.38 -18.39 -12.62
C GLY A 277 -10.86 -17.70 -13.89
N PRO A 278 -10.28 -16.48 -13.79
CA PRO A 278 -9.79 -15.76 -14.97
C PRO A 278 -8.60 -16.44 -15.67
N PHE A 279 -7.97 -17.44 -15.03
CA PHE A 279 -6.84 -18.18 -15.60
C PHE A 279 -7.22 -19.52 -16.23
N ALA A 280 -8.52 -19.89 -16.25
CA ALA A 280 -8.98 -21.20 -16.73
C ALA A 280 -8.53 -21.51 -18.16
N ALA A 281 -8.59 -20.52 -19.06
CA ALA A 281 -8.15 -20.68 -20.45
C ALA A 281 -6.63 -20.87 -20.61
N GLN A 282 -5.83 -20.39 -19.64
CA GLN A 282 -4.37 -20.51 -19.65
C GLN A 282 -3.88 -21.78 -18.95
N GLY A 283 -4.73 -22.42 -18.15
CA GLY A 283 -4.37 -23.57 -17.31
C GLY A 283 -3.46 -23.22 -16.12
N PRO A 284 -3.11 -24.23 -15.28
CA PRO A 284 -2.33 -24.05 -14.06
C PRO A 284 -0.93 -23.44 -14.28
N PHE A 285 -0.53 -22.45 -13.47
CA PHE A 285 0.84 -21.91 -13.44
C PHE A 285 1.66 -22.47 -12.27
N VAL A 286 1.98 -23.77 -12.33
CA VAL A 286 2.71 -24.46 -11.26
C VAL A 286 4.13 -23.94 -10.99
N GLY A 287 4.68 -23.15 -11.93
CA GLY A 287 5.96 -22.46 -11.79
C GLY A 287 5.92 -21.16 -10.99
N LEU A 288 4.73 -20.64 -10.65
CA LEU A 288 4.58 -19.41 -9.86
C LEU A 288 5.12 -19.62 -8.43
N ARG A 289 5.90 -18.65 -7.94
CA ARG A 289 6.50 -18.68 -6.60
C ARG A 289 6.30 -17.34 -5.89
N ALA A 290 6.14 -17.38 -4.58
CA ALA A 290 6.19 -16.20 -3.74
C ALA A 290 7.62 -15.91 -3.29
N LEU A 291 8.03 -14.64 -3.32
CA LEU A 291 9.19 -14.12 -2.60
C LEU A 291 8.82 -13.69 -1.17
N GLY A 292 7.53 -13.48 -0.91
CA GLY A 292 6.95 -13.23 0.41
C GLY A 292 5.72 -12.33 0.36
N SER A 293 5.04 -12.23 1.48
CA SER A 293 3.92 -11.31 1.70
C SER A 293 4.39 -9.91 2.09
N LEU A 294 3.76 -8.88 1.53
CA LEU A 294 4.16 -7.49 1.71
C LEU A 294 3.29 -6.76 2.72
N TYR A 295 1.98 -6.70 2.49
CA TYR A 295 1.00 -5.98 3.29
C TYR A 295 -0.39 -6.56 3.05
N PRO A 296 -1.36 -6.33 3.95
CA PRO A 296 -2.70 -6.84 3.78
C PRO A 296 -3.53 -5.89 2.88
N GLU A 297 -4.40 -6.47 2.08
CA GLU A 297 -5.41 -5.77 1.28
C GLU A 297 -6.79 -6.25 1.75
N LEU A 298 -7.60 -5.32 2.28
CA LEU A 298 -8.85 -5.64 2.96
C LEU A 298 -10.05 -5.32 2.08
N VAL A 299 -11.14 -6.07 2.26
CA VAL A 299 -12.44 -5.76 1.68
C VAL A 299 -12.99 -4.50 2.32
N HIS A 300 -13.19 -3.48 1.51
CA HIS A 300 -13.87 -2.23 1.84
C HIS A 300 -15.21 -2.19 1.11
N ILE A 301 -16.31 -1.96 1.84
CA ILE A 301 -17.63 -1.71 1.27
C ILE A 301 -18.10 -0.35 1.79
N VAL A 302 -18.13 0.63 0.89
CA VAL A 302 -18.39 2.04 1.20
C VAL A 302 -19.79 2.40 0.75
N VAL A 303 -20.54 3.08 1.61
CA VAL A 303 -21.89 3.58 1.34
C VAL A 303 -22.02 5.03 1.81
N ARG A 304 -23.09 5.70 1.40
CA ARG A 304 -23.53 6.95 2.07
C ARG A 304 -23.88 6.66 3.53
N ASP A 305 -23.72 7.64 4.41
CA ASP A 305 -24.12 7.52 5.81
C ASP A 305 -25.65 7.57 5.99
N ASP A 306 -26.31 6.56 5.42
CA ASP A 306 -27.74 6.33 5.52
C ASP A 306 -28.01 5.36 6.70
N PRO A 307 -28.85 5.73 7.69
CA PRO A 307 -29.23 4.84 8.79
C PRO A 307 -29.87 3.51 8.35
N ALA A 308 -30.37 3.40 7.12
CA ALA A 308 -30.91 2.19 6.52
C ALA A 308 -29.83 1.21 6.00
N LEU A 309 -28.59 1.66 5.84
CA LEU A 309 -27.46 0.84 5.39
C LEU A 309 -26.55 0.53 6.58
N ARG A 310 -26.81 -0.58 7.29
CA ARG A 310 -26.07 -0.96 8.50
C ARG A 310 -25.14 -2.15 8.27
N GLY A 311 -25.47 -3.00 7.31
CA GLY A 311 -24.63 -4.13 6.93
C GLY A 311 -24.81 -4.51 5.46
N VAL A 312 -24.01 -5.45 4.99
CA VAL A 312 -23.96 -5.84 3.57
C VAL A 312 -25.30 -6.31 3.03
N ARG A 313 -26.14 -6.97 3.85
CA ARG A 313 -27.47 -7.45 3.45
C ARG A 313 -28.42 -6.33 3.02
N ASP A 314 -28.22 -5.11 3.52
CA ASP A 314 -29.04 -3.94 3.20
C ASP A 314 -28.77 -3.42 1.76
N LEU A 315 -27.77 -3.98 1.08
CA LEU A 315 -27.47 -3.68 -0.32
C LEU A 315 -28.41 -4.40 -1.31
N LYS A 316 -29.41 -5.13 -0.84
CA LYS A 316 -30.44 -5.70 -1.70
C LYS A 316 -31.22 -4.60 -2.42
N GLY A 317 -31.36 -4.76 -3.74
CA GLY A 317 -32.00 -3.81 -4.65
C GLY A 317 -31.14 -2.60 -5.01
N LYS A 318 -29.89 -2.53 -4.53
CA LYS A 318 -28.99 -1.39 -4.74
C LYS A 318 -28.11 -1.54 -5.97
N THR A 319 -27.51 -0.43 -6.41
CA THR A 319 -26.47 -0.42 -7.44
C THR A 319 -25.10 -0.37 -6.78
N ILE A 320 -24.29 -1.41 -6.99
CA ILE A 320 -22.99 -1.60 -6.35
C ILE A 320 -21.89 -1.50 -7.41
N ALA A 321 -20.95 -0.58 -7.20
CA ALA A 321 -19.74 -0.51 -8.02
C ALA A 321 -18.70 -1.51 -7.50
N LEU A 322 -18.37 -2.50 -8.33
CA LEU A 322 -17.46 -3.59 -7.96
C LEU A 322 -16.20 -3.63 -8.85
N GLY A 323 -16.01 -2.63 -9.69
CA GLY A 323 -14.91 -2.57 -10.65
C GLY A 323 -15.13 -3.47 -11.88
N PRO A 324 -14.10 -3.62 -12.73
CA PRO A 324 -14.21 -4.26 -14.04
C PRO A 324 -14.65 -5.73 -13.95
N GLU A 325 -15.53 -6.12 -14.88
CA GLU A 325 -15.95 -7.51 -15.08
C GLU A 325 -14.73 -8.43 -15.33
N GLY A 326 -14.79 -9.65 -14.79
CA GLY A 326 -13.75 -10.66 -14.96
C GLY A 326 -12.47 -10.42 -14.13
N SER A 327 -12.36 -9.32 -13.39
CA SER A 327 -11.22 -9.10 -12.50
C SER A 327 -11.26 -10.01 -11.26
N ALA A 328 -10.10 -10.39 -10.73
CA ALA A 328 -10.03 -11.25 -9.55
C ALA A 328 -10.63 -10.57 -8.29
N VAL A 329 -10.38 -9.27 -8.13
CA VAL A 329 -11.05 -8.41 -7.13
C VAL A 329 -12.57 -8.55 -7.23
N ARG A 330 -13.11 -8.46 -8.45
CA ARG A 330 -14.55 -8.56 -8.68
C ARG A 330 -15.11 -9.90 -8.22
N ALA A 331 -14.42 -11.00 -8.53
CA ALA A 331 -14.81 -12.33 -8.08
C ALA A 331 -14.81 -12.44 -6.53
N THR A 332 -13.81 -11.86 -5.86
CA THR A 332 -13.74 -11.82 -4.39
C THR A 332 -14.91 -11.02 -3.80
N LEU A 333 -15.24 -9.86 -4.37
CA LEU A 333 -16.37 -9.04 -3.90
C LEU A 333 -17.73 -9.70 -4.14
N GLU A 334 -17.91 -10.40 -5.26
CA GLU A 334 -19.13 -11.17 -5.52
C GLU A 334 -19.27 -12.34 -4.55
N ALA A 335 -18.18 -13.02 -4.19
CA ALA A 335 -18.18 -14.04 -3.15
C ALA A 335 -18.56 -13.45 -1.78
N VAL A 336 -18.06 -12.25 -1.44
CA VAL A 336 -18.45 -11.53 -0.22
C VAL A 336 -19.96 -11.26 -0.21
N LEU A 337 -20.52 -10.73 -1.30
CA LEU A 337 -21.96 -10.46 -1.42
C LEU A 337 -22.80 -11.75 -1.34
N ALA A 338 -22.35 -12.82 -2.01
CA ALA A 338 -23.01 -14.12 -1.99
C ALA A 338 -23.01 -14.75 -0.59
N ALA A 339 -21.93 -14.60 0.19
CA ALA A 339 -21.86 -15.05 1.58
C ALA A 339 -22.84 -14.30 2.50
N HIS A 340 -23.31 -13.12 2.09
CA HIS A 340 -24.39 -12.37 2.75
C HIS A 340 -25.77 -12.66 2.15
N GLY A 341 -25.87 -13.59 1.19
CA GLY A 341 -27.13 -14.00 0.55
C GLY A 341 -27.53 -13.15 -0.66
N LEU A 342 -26.65 -12.28 -1.17
CA LEU A 342 -26.92 -11.42 -2.31
C LEU A 342 -26.30 -12.00 -3.58
N GLN A 343 -27.13 -12.32 -4.57
CA GLN A 343 -26.67 -12.89 -5.85
C GLN A 343 -26.61 -11.81 -6.94
N ALA A 344 -25.51 -11.81 -7.70
CA ALA A 344 -25.31 -10.91 -8.83
C ALA A 344 -26.44 -11.05 -9.85
N GLY A 345 -26.92 -9.93 -10.42
CA GLY A 345 -27.98 -9.93 -11.43
C GLY A 345 -29.38 -10.28 -10.92
N ARG A 346 -29.53 -10.69 -9.65
CA ARG A 346 -30.82 -10.98 -9.00
C ARG A 346 -31.12 -9.98 -7.89
N ASP A 347 -30.20 -9.86 -6.94
CA ASP A 347 -30.42 -9.10 -5.71
C ASP A 347 -29.82 -7.69 -5.76
N TYR A 348 -28.94 -7.38 -6.70
CA TYR A 348 -28.34 -6.05 -6.88
C TYR A 348 -27.95 -5.80 -8.34
N LYS A 349 -27.81 -4.52 -8.69
CA LYS A 349 -27.25 -4.08 -9.98
C LYS A 349 -25.77 -3.81 -9.82
N VAL A 350 -25.04 -4.10 -10.88
CA VAL A 350 -23.59 -3.92 -10.94
C VAL A 350 -23.28 -2.63 -11.71
N ALA A 351 -22.34 -1.86 -11.19
CA ALA A 351 -21.67 -0.81 -11.96
C ALA A 351 -20.19 -1.16 -12.16
N ASP A 352 -19.73 -1.21 -13.42
CA ASP A 352 -18.34 -1.48 -13.78
C ASP A 352 -17.48 -0.22 -13.71
N THR A 353 -17.62 0.52 -12.61
CA THR A 353 -16.92 1.77 -12.36
C THR A 353 -15.70 1.50 -11.46
N PRO A 354 -14.49 1.98 -11.83
CA PRO A 354 -13.31 1.88 -10.98
C PRO A 354 -13.54 2.51 -9.61
N PHE A 355 -13.05 1.89 -8.53
CA PHE A 355 -13.33 2.29 -7.15
C PHE A 355 -13.16 3.80 -6.89
N ALA A 356 -12.06 4.40 -7.31
CA ALA A 356 -11.81 5.83 -7.12
C ALA A 356 -12.83 6.74 -7.83
N ALA A 357 -13.34 6.32 -9.00
CA ALA A 357 -14.40 7.03 -9.72
C ALA A 357 -15.79 6.77 -9.11
N SER A 358 -15.97 5.66 -8.40
CA SER A 358 -17.21 5.32 -7.69
C SER A 358 -17.42 6.13 -6.41
N LEU A 359 -16.35 6.64 -5.78
CA LEU A 359 -16.43 7.47 -4.57
C LEU A 359 -17.23 8.78 -4.77
N PRO A 360 -16.97 9.62 -5.80
CA PRO A 360 -17.83 10.77 -6.07
C PRO A 360 -19.23 10.35 -6.57
N ALA A 361 -19.36 9.21 -7.24
CA ALA A 361 -20.64 8.66 -7.68
C ALA A 361 -21.55 8.26 -6.50
N LEU A 362 -20.98 7.78 -5.38
CA LEU A 362 -21.71 7.56 -4.14
C LEU A 362 -22.34 8.84 -3.62
N ASN A 363 -21.59 9.95 -3.64
CA ASN A 363 -22.06 11.24 -3.18
C ASN A 363 -23.15 11.82 -4.10
N ALA A 364 -23.01 11.60 -5.41
CA ALA A 364 -24.01 12.00 -6.40
C ALA A 364 -25.28 11.12 -6.41
N GLY A 365 -25.29 10.00 -5.67
CA GLY A 365 -26.42 9.08 -5.65
C GLY A 365 -26.56 8.20 -6.88
N THR A 366 -25.57 8.19 -7.78
CA THR A 366 -25.62 7.39 -9.03
C THR A 366 -25.23 5.93 -8.81
N VAL A 367 -24.49 5.65 -7.72
CA VAL A 367 -24.31 4.31 -7.14
C VAL A 367 -24.64 4.36 -5.65
N ASP A 368 -25.03 3.22 -5.08
CA ASP A 368 -25.43 3.11 -3.67
C ASP A 368 -24.31 2.57 -2.77
N ALA A 369 -23.45 1.74 -3.36
CA ALA A 369 -22.27 1.19 -2.70
C ALA A 369 -21.08 1.14 -3.67
N ALA A 370 -19.87 1.29 -3.15
CA ALA A 370 -18.63 1.03 -3.86
C ALA A 370 -17.79 0.07 -3.03
N ALA A 371 -17.32 -1.01 -3.65
CA ALA A 371 -16.51 -2.00 -2.96
C ALA A 371 -15.17 -2.23 -3.66
N GLN A 372 -14.16 -2.56 -2.85
CA GLN A 372 -12.80 -2.77 -3.31
C GLN A 372 -12.01 -3.65 -2.32
N VAL A 373 -11.02 -4.38 -2.83
CA VAL A 373 -9.97 -5.00 -2.01
C VAL A 373 -8.69 -4.20 -2.20
N ILE A 374 -8.22 -3.52 -1.15
CA ILE A 374 -7.11 -2.56 -1.25
C ILE A 374 -6.33 -2.46 0.07
N GLY A 375 -5.06 -2.07 -0.01
CA GLY A 375 -4.21 -1.84 1.14
C GLY A 375 -4.76 -0.77 2.08
N VAL A 376 -4.37 -0.88 3.34
CA VAL A 376 -4.86 0.01 4.41
C VAL A 376 -3.70 0.89 4.91
N PRO A 377 -3.85 2.23 4.98
CA PRO A 377 -5.01 3.04 4.61
C PRO A 377 -5.05 3.37 3.11
N ALA A 378 -6.22 3.26 2.49
CA ALA A 378 -6.42 3.63 1.10
C ALA A 378 -6.62 5.15 0.98
N THR A 379 -5.63 5.85 0.40
CA THR A 379 -5.66 7.33 0.26
C THR A 379 -6.92 7.86 -0.44
N PRO A 380 -7.37 7.31 -1.59
CA PRO A 380 -8.58 7.80 -2.25
C PRO A 380 -9.84 7.68 -1.36
N LEU A 381 -9.93 6.61 -0.57
CA LEU A 381 -11.05 6.39 0.34
C LEU A 381 -11.01 7.38 1.52
N ARG A 382 -9.83 7.60 2.11
CA ARG A 382 -9.65 8.61 3.16
C ARG A 382 -10.12 9.98 2.67
N ASP A 383 -9.65 10.41 1.50
CA ASP A 383 -9.97 11.72 0.96
C ASP A 383 -11.49 11.86 0.71
N ALA A 384 -12.14 10.81 0.20
CA ALA A 384 -13.59 10.79 0.01
C ALA A 384 -14.39 10.85 1.33
N LEU A 385 -13.95 10.12 2.37
CA LEU A 385 -14.55 10.14 3.71
C LEU A 385 -14.39 11.49 4.42
N THR A 386 -13.38 12.27 4.06
CA THR A 386 -13.19 13.65 4.53
C THR A 386 -14.13 14.65 3.81
N GLN A 387 -14.49 14.37 2.56
CA GLN A 387 -15.25 15.29 1.70
C GLN A 387 -16.76 15.05 1.74
N ALA A 388 -17.20 13.83 2.04
CA ALA A 388 -18.60 13.44 2.01
C ALA A 388 -19.00 12.61 3.24
N GLN A 389 -20.30 12.58 3.55
CA GLN A 389 -20.85 11.72 4.60
C GLN A 389 -20.98 10.29 4.08
N LEU A 390 -19.87 9.57 4.11
CA LEU A 390 -19.76 8.16 3.75
C LEU A 390 -19.39 7.33 4.99
N LYS A 391 -19.66 6.03 4.94
CA LYS A 391 -19.22 5.07 5.95
C LYS A 391 -18.87 3.72 5.33
N LEU A 392 -18.16 2.91 6.11
CA LEU A 392 -17.79 1.55 5.77
C LEU A 392 -18.76 0.56 6.44
N LEU A 393 -19.19 -0.47 5.71
CA LEU A 393 -20.01 -1.55 6.24
C LEU A 393 -19.14 -2.69 6.77
N PRO A 394 -19.41 -3.21 7.99
CA PRO A 394 -18.76 -4.43 8.47
C PRO A 394 -19.29 -5.67 7.74
N LEU A 395 -18.46 -6.71 7.66
CA LEU A 395 -18.90 -8.04 7.24
C LEU A 395 -19.46 -8.82 8.44
N ASP A 396 -20.47 -9.65 8.18
CA ASP A 396 -21.05 -10.50 9.21
C ASP A 396 -20.04 -11.59 9.65
N PRO A 397 -19.95 -11.93 10.96
CA PRO A 397 -19.05 -12.98 11.43
C PRO A 397 -19.24 -14.34 10.74
N ALA A 398 -20.48 -14.69 10.38
CA ALA A 398 -20.78 -15.91 9.64
C ALA A 398 -20.23 -15.89 8.20
N ALA A 399 -20.30 -14.73 7.54
CA ALA A 399 -19.73 -14.54 6.21
C ALA A 399 -18.20 -14.57 6.28
N ILE A 400 -17.58 -13.89 7.26
CA ILE A 400 -16.13 -13.93 7.51
C ILE A 400 -15.67 -15.38 7.68
N LYS A 401 -16.32 -16.16 8.56
CA LYS A 401 -15.98 -17.57 8.78
C LYS A 401 -16.08 -18.41 7.51
N THR A 402 -17.10 -18.18 6.69
CA THR A 402 -17.31 -18.91 5.43
C THR A 402 -16.24 -18.55 4.40
N LEU A 403 -15.91 -17.27 4.27
CA LEU A 403 -14.97 -16.76 3.29
C LEU A 403 -13.52 -17.05 3.66
N ALA A 404 -13.20 -17.13 4.95
CA ALA A 404 -11.87 -17.45 5.46
C ALA A 404 -11.61 -18.96 5.61
N ALA A 405 -12.31 -19.81 4.85
CA ALA A 405 -12.00 -21.22 4.78
C ALA A 405 -10.52 -21.42 4.35
N PRO A 406 -9.80 -22.44 4.86
CA PRO A 406 -8.36 -22.60 4.63
C PRO A 406 -7.94 -22.54 3.15
N GLU A 407 -8.82 -22.99 2.26
CA GLU A 407 -8.59 -23.04 0.82
C GLU A 407 -9.02 -21.77 0.08
N SER A 408 -9.34 -20.65 0.74
CA SER A 408 -9.79 -19.43 0.06
C SER A 408 -8.67 -18.43 -0.24
N GLY A 409 -7.55 -18.49 0.50
CA GLY A 409 -6.54 -17.44 0.46
C GLY A 409 -6.98 -16.11 1.08
N LEU A 410 -8.16 -16.06 1.68
CA LEU A 410 -8.70 -14.93 2.41
C LEU A 410 -8.53 -15.17 3.91
N ILE A 411 -8.24 -14.12 4.65
CA ILE A 411 -7.91 -14.16 6.08
C ILE A 411 -8.90 -13.26 6.83
N PRO A 412 -9.41 -13.68 8.01
CA PRO A 412 -10.17 -12.79 8.87
C PRO A 412 -9.27 -11.64 9.32
N LEU A 413 -9.72 -10.40 9.09
CA LEU A 413 -9.01 -9.19 9.46
C LEU A 413 -10.01 -8.12 9.89
N GLU A 414 -9.52 -7.03 10.46
CA GLU A 414 -10.33 -5.88 10.76
C GLU A 414 -9.63 -4.60 10.29
N ILE A 415 -10.42 -3.62 9.84
CA ILE A 415 -9.93 -2.26 9.66
C ILE A 415 -9.89 -1.65 11.06
N ALA A 416 -8.70 -1.40 11.58
CA ALA A 416 -8.51 -0.91 12.94
C ALA A 416 -9.22 0.43 13.19
N ALA A 417 -9.62 0.71 14.43
CA ALA A 417 -10.19 2.00 14.81
C ALA A 417 -9.26 3.17 14.45
N GLY A 418 -9.83 4.28 13.98
CA GLY A 418 -9.06 5.48 13.63
C GLY A 418 -8.29 5.39 12.32
N THR A 419 -8.47 4.32 11.53
CA THR A 419 -7.85 4.19 10.21
C THR A 419 -8.38 5.24 9.24
N TYR A 420 -9.68 5.52 9.29
CA TYR A 420 -10.35 6.47 8.44
C TYR A 420 -11.07 7.57 9.25
N PRO A 421 -11.37 8.74 8.65
CA PRO A 421 -12.14 9.79 9.29
C PRO A 421 -13.50 9.26 9.78
N ASN A 422 -13.94 9.71 10.95
CA ASN A 422 -15.24 9.35 11.55
C ASN A 422 -15.45 7.84 11.81
N GLN A 423 -14.39 7.04 11.79
CA GLN A 423 -14.43 5.59 12.08
C GLN A 423 -13.78 5.31 13.44
N SER A 424 -14.56 5.40 14.52
CA SER A 424 -14.07 5.24 15.90
C SER A 424 -14.02 3.81 16.41
N ALA A 425 -14.70 2.87 15.75
CA ALA A 425 -14.75 1.46 16.11
C ALA A 425 -14.13 0.60 15.00
N PRO A 426 -13.42 -0.51 15.33
CA PRO A 426 -12.88 -1.41 14.33
C PRO A 426 -14.00 -2.00 13.46
N ILE A 427 -13.68 -2.29 12.20
CA ILE A 427 -14.63 -2.84 11.22
C ILE A 427 -14.20 -4.27 10.86
N PRO A 428 -14.92 -5.30 11.35
CA PRO A 428 -14.65 -6.68 10.99
C PRO A 428 -14.83 -6.89 9.49
N THR A 429 -13.85 -7.54 8.86
CA THR A 429 -13.85 -7.82 7.43
C THR A 429 -12.99 -9.06 7.12
N ILE A 430 -12.64 -9.23 5.86
CA ILE A 430 -11.60 -10.17 5.42
C ILE A 430 -10.58 -9.41 4.58
N GLY A 431 -9.41 -10.01 4.39
CA GLY A 431 -8.44 -9.53 3.43
C GLY A 431 -7.60 -10.64 2.82
N THR A 432 -6.68 -10.24 1.98
CA THR A 432 -5.71 -11.08 1.27
C THR A 432 -4.34 -10.45 1.42
N ALA A 433 -3.26 -11.23 1.30
CA ALA A 433 -1.93 -10.65 1.31
C ALA A 433 -1.59 -10.14 -0.10
N ALA A 434 -1.04 -8.93 -0.21
CA ALA A 434 -0.29 -8.54 -1.40
C ALA A 434 1.02 -9.34 -1.41
N LEU A 435 1.20 -10.20 -2.40
CA LEU A 435 2.39 -11.04 -2.55
C LEU A 435 3.36 -10.39 -3.52
N LEU A 436 4.65 -10.50 -3.20
CA LEU A 436 5.72 -10.36 -4.18
C LEU A 436 5.94 -11.73 -4.83
N LEU A 437 5.74 -11.81 -6.14
CA LEU A 437 5.75 -13.04 -6.90
C LEU A 437 6.90 -13.08 -7.90
N THR A 438 7.33 -14.28 -8.23
CA THR A 438 8.29 -14.59 -9.30
C THR A 438 8.00 -15.99 -9.86
N THR A 439 8.89 -16.54 -10.66
CA THR A 439 8.81 -17.92 -11.15
C THR A 439 9.90 -18.79 -10.52
N ALA A 440 9.74 -20.11 -10.62
CA ALA A 440 10.76 -21.08 -10.19
C ALA A 440 12.08 -20.97 -11.00
N ASP A 441 12.10 -20.22 -12.11
CA ASP A 441 13.29 -20.04 -12.93
C ASP A 441 14.25 -18.98 -12.37
N LEU A 442 13.75 -18.09 -11.50
CA LEU A 442 14.57 -17.11 -10.79
C LEU A 442 15.64 -17.87 -10.00
N THR A 443 16.90 -17.46 -10.10
CA THR A 443 17.94 -18.19 -9.35
C THR A 443 17.83 -17.89 -7.86
N ARG A 444 18.30 -18.83 -7.03
CA ARG A 444 18.43 -18.65 -5.57
C ARG A 444 19.06 -17.31 -5.19
N ASP A 445 20.19 -16.97 -5.82
CA ASP A 445 20.92 -15.74 -5.50
C ASP A 445 20.15 -14.47 -5.89
N GLU A 446 19.43 -14.50 -7.01
CA GLU A 446 18.57 -13.38 -7.42
C GLU A 446 17.39 -13.22 -6.46
N ALA A 447 16.75 -14.32 -6.04
CA ALA A 447 15.69 -14.29 -5.04
C ALA A 447 16.19 -13.73 -3.70
N LEU A 448 17.37 -14.13 -3.24
CA LEU A 448 18.01 -13.59 -2.04
C LEU A 448 18.26 -12.08 -2.14
N VAL A 449 18.72 -11.61 -3.31
CA VAL A 449 18.94 -10.18 -3.59
C VAL A 449 17.62 -9.41 -3.48
N VAL A 450 16.55 -9.90 -4.12
CA VAL A 450 15.24 -9.23 -4.06
C VAL A 450 14.65 -9.27 -2.65
N VAL A 451 14.72 -10.40 -1.94
CA VAL A 451 14.24 -10.51 -0.55
C VAL A 451 14.97 -9.55 0.39
N ARG A 452 16.30 -9.44 0.28
CA ARG A 452 17.05 -8.44 1.05
C ARG A 452 16.66 -7.01 0.69
N ALA A 453 16.41 -6.73 -0.59
CA ALA A 453 15.96 -5.42 -1.03
C ALA A 453 14.63 -5.02 -0.38
N VAL A 454 13.76 -5.98 -0.06
CA VAL A 454 12.39 -5.76 0.42
C VAL A 454 12.24 -5.88 1.95
N TYR A 455 12.92 -6.84 2.58
CA TYR A 455 12.62 -7.23 3.97
C TYR A 455 13.69 -6.85 5.01
N GLN A 456 14.92 -6.55 4.58
CA GLN A 456 16.02 -6.26 5.51
C GLN A 456 15.78 -4.96 6.29
N THR A 457 15.73 -5.01 7.63
CA THR A 457 15.37 -3.92 8.57
C THR A 457 15.98 -2.54 8.26
N GLY A 458 15.23 -1.46 8.56
CA GLY A 458 15.59 -0.07 8.23
C GLY A 458 15.12 0.38 6.84
N GLN A 459 14.01 -0.20 6.36
CA GLN A 459 13.56 -0.03 4.98
C GLN A 459 12.82 1.29 4.78
N ASP A 460 13.49 2.21 4.12
CA ASP A 460 12.99 3.48 3.61
C ASP A 460 11.80 3.33 2.63
N LEU A 461 11.10 2.19 2.50
CA LEU A 461 9.98 2.08 1.56
C LEU A 461 8.89 3.11 1.86
N LEU A 462 8.60 3.33 3.15
CA LEU A 462 7.74 4.43 3.58
C LEU A 462 8.35 5.79 3.21
N ALA A 463 9.60 6.05 3.64
CA ALA A 463 10.32 7.29 3.37
C ALA A 463 10.54 7.57 1.85
N ALA A 464 10.52 6.53 1.02
CA ALA A 464 10.67 6.59 -0.43
C ALA A 464 9.33 6.87 -1.14
N GLY A 465 8.20 6.74 -0.43
CA GLY A 465 6.89 7.14 -0.92
C GLY A 465 5.81 6.06 -0.92
N SER A 466 6.04 4.89 -0.31
CA SER A 466 5.05 3.81 -0.23
C SER A 466 4.44 3.69 1.17
N PRO A 467 3.19 4.16 1.39
CA PRO A 467 2.49 3.97 2.66
C PRO A 467 2.45 2.50 3.10
N GLN A 468 2.17 1.60 2.15
CA GLN A 468 2.09 0.16 2.39
C GLN A 468 3.45 -0.46 2.71
N GLY A 469 4.55 0.18 2.29
CA GLY A 469 5.91 -0.24 2.60
C GLY A 469 6.22 -0.29 4.10
N ALA A 470 5.46 0.44 4.92
CA ALA A 470 5.64 0.43 6.37
C ALA A 470 5.14 -0.86 7.05
N GLN A 471 4.31 -1.65 6.36
CA GLN A 471 3.74 -2.90 6.85
C GLN A 471 4.57 -4.13 6.46
N VAL A 472 5.62 -3.93 5.65
CA VAL A 472 6.55 -4.98 5.25
C VAL A 472 7.43 -5.34 6.43
N SER A 473 7.41 -6.61 6.82
CA SER A 473 8.27 -7.15 7.87
C SER A 473 8.58 -8.62 7.59
N VAL A 474 9.72 -9.08 8.07
CA VAL A 474 10.10 -10.50 7.96
C VAL A 474 9.07 -11.38 8.70
N ALA A 475 8.57 -10.91 9.84
CA ALA A 475 7.57 -11.61 10.65
C ALA A 475 6.26 -11.88 9.88
N ASN A 476 5.86 -10.99 8.97
CA ASN A 476 4.65 -11.15 8.15
C ASN A 476 4.93 -11.80 6.79
N ALA A 477 6.19 -11.99 6.39
CA ALA A 477 6.56 -12.42 5.04
C ALA A 477 6.00 -13.80 4.64
N ARG A 478 5.62 -14.62 5.63
CA ARG A 478 5.02 -15.95 5.44
C ARG A 478 3.51 -15.99 5.66
N ARG A 479 2.89 -14.88 6.07
CA ARG A 479 1.47 -14.79 6.39
C ARG A 479 0.64 -14.73 5.10
N GLY A 480 -0.34 -15.62 4.95
CA GLY A 480 -1.27 -15.56 3.82
C GLY A 480 -0.71 -16.02 2.48
N LEU A 481 0.40 -16.79 2.48
CA LEU A 481 0.91 -17.39 1.26
C LEU A 481 -0.07 -18.42 0.70
N THR A 482 -0.31 -18.35 -0.60
CA THR A 482 -1.23 -19.25 -1.33
C THR A 482 -0.55 -19.98 -2.48
N VAL A 483 0.73 -19.68 -2.72
CA VAL A 483 1.60 -20.35 -3.67
C VAL A 483 2.92 -20.69 -2.96
N PRO A 484 3.67 -21.71 -3.40
CA PRO A 484 4.92 -22.08 -2.76
C PRO A 484 5.90 -20.90 -2.71
N LEU A 485 6.59 -20.76 -1.58
CA LEU A 485 7.68 -19.80 -1.47
C LEU A 485 8.85 -20.25 -2.38
N HIS A 486 9.61 -19.31 -2.92
CA HIS A 486 10.83 -19.61 -3.64
C HIS A 486 11.94 -20.03 -2.66
N ASP A 487 12.73 -21.06 -2.97
CA ASP A 487 13.77 -21.58 -2.07
C ASP A 487 14.77 -20.50 -1.62
N GLY A 488 15.24 -19.67 -2.57
CA GLY A 488 16.11 -18.54 -2.23
C GLY A 488 15.43 -17.45 -1.41
N ALA A 489 14.10 -17.32 -1.47
CA ALA A 489 13.36 -16.42 -0.59
C ALA A 489 13.22 -17.00 0.81
N GLU A 490 13.00 -18.31 0.93
CA GLU A 490 12.92 -19.01 2.22
C GLU A 490 14.19 -18.80 3.01
N GLU A 491 15.33 -19.04 2.37
CA GLU A 491 16.63 -18.81 2.96
C GLU A 491 16.84 -17.33 3.32
N GLY A 492 16.50 -16.42 2.40
CA GLY A 492 16.67 -14.98 2.62
C GLY A 492 15.89 -14.47 3.82
N LEU A 493 14.64 -14.90 3.97
CA LEU A 493 13.81 -14.56 5.11
C LEU A 493 14.36 -15.16 6.41
N ALA A 494 14.78 -16.42 6.38
CA ALA A 494 15.39 -17.07 7.56
C ALA A 494 16.69 -16.37 8.00
N LEU A 495 17.53 -15.91 7.07
CA LEU A 495 18.73 -15.14 7.39
C LEU A 495 18.40 -13.79 8.05
N LEU A 496 17.30 -13.16 7.63
CA LEU A 496 16.87 -11.87 8.17
C LEU A 496 16.17 -12.01 9.55
N GLU A 497 15.48 -13.11 9.82
CA GLU A 497 14.89 -13.41 11.14
C GLU A 497 15.97 -13.51 12.24
N HIS A 498 17.14 -14.06 11.90
CA HIS A 498 18.23 -14.31 12.85
C HIS A 498 19.29 -13.20 12.90
N ALA A 499 19.14 -12.15 12.08
CA ALA A 499 20.04 -11.02 12.10
C ALA A 499 19.79 -10.20 13.39
N LYS A 500 20.71 -10.28 14.36
CA LYS A 500 20.66 -9.44 15.57
C LYS A 500 20.50 -7.96 15.15
N PRO A 501 19.61 -7.19 15.80
CA PRO A 501 19.56 -5.75 15.59
C PRO A 501 20.96 -5.19 15.92
N ARG A 502 21.57 -4.53 14.94
CA ARG A 502 22.81 -3.79 15.14
C ARG A 502 22.53 -2.43 15.74
#